data_AF-A0A1A9VM45-F1
#
_entry.id   AF-A0A1A9VM45-F1
#
_cell.length_a   1.000
_cell.length_b   1.000
_cell.length_c   1.000
_cell.angle_alpha   90.00
_cell.angle_beta   90.00
_cell.angle_gamma   90.00
#
_symmetry.space_group_name_H-M   'P 1'
#
loop_
_entity.id
_entity.type
_entity.pdbx_description
1 polymer ?
#
loop_
_entity_poly.entity_id
_entity_poly.type
_entity_poly.pdbx_seq_one_letter_code
_entity_poly.pdbx_strand_id
1 'polypeptide(L)'
;MIINWLAKMDGVLKEKSEYNVDARRVKNDIINVCLPVHEVNFWINRQENLQNIYNQLTTSTHKAVTEILEAINSTYCPPFRKIFEQLIYALKESREISIWLKPLLQQTVQFSSVHFNNAHHLIVPLVHVIHLIWSGAGYYKSTTRMATLLRCICNFLVCRAQEDLEVANLFNLDADEGLQKISKTLEILELFKLTMSQYKAKYSNNQTILPALSSLALEVTKDNNNSFPSRQLWHFSDVEVFGPTMDEFLDQLMQLREIFDVANLFLCLEKLEIGGSRGKTLTRMLKKIHSEFKIVFEELTISRLDFGQSVPQMGQQYFSNKS
;
A
#
# COMPACT_ATOMS: atom_id res chain seq x y z
N MET A 1 33.03 24.40 -8.40
CA MET A 1 31.77 24.77 -7.70
C MET A 1 30.54 24.34 -8.50
N ILE A 2 30.39 24.77 -9.76
CA ILE A 2 29.23 24.44 -10.62
C ILE A 2 29.11 22.93 -10.90
N ILE A 3 30.22 22.21 -11.11
CA ILE A 3 30.23 20.77 -11.37
C ILE A 3 29.64 19.97 -10.19
N ASN A 4 30.08 20.25 -8.96
CA ASN A 4 29.56 19.57 -7.75
C ASN A 4 28.06 19.86 -7.55
N TRP A 5 27.63 21.06 -7.93
CA TRP A 5 26.25 21.47 -7.81
C TRP A 5 25.36 20.78 -8.86
N LEU A 6 25.82 20.68 -10.12
CA LEU A 6 25.16 19.90 -11.17
C LEU A 6 25.08 18.41 -10.80
N ALA A 7 26.14 17.84 -10.22
CA ALA A 7 26.13 16.46 -9.75
C ALA A 7 25.12 16.24 -8.61
N LYS A 8 25.01 17.19 -7.67
CA LYS A 8 24.03 17.12 -6.57
C LYS A 8 22.59 17.25 -7.07
N MET A 9 22.35 18.15 -8.03
CA MET A 9 21.04 18.29 -8.65
C MET A 9 20.64 17.06 -9.45
N ASP A 10 21.57 16.50 -10.24
CA ASP A 10 21.34 15.27 -11.00
C ASP A 10 21.03 14.08 -10.08
N GLY A 11 21.66 14.00 -8.90
CA GLY A 11 21.32 13.02 -7.87
C GLY A 11 19.87 13.15 -7.38
N VAL A 12 19.45 14.36 -6.96
CA VAL A 12 18.07 14.61 -6.50
C VAL A 12 17.06 14.34 -7.62
N LEU A 13 17.38 14.67 -8.87
CA LEU A 13 16.51 14.42 -10.02
C LEU A 13 16.33 12.92 -10.30
N LYS A 14 17.31 12.09 -9.98
CA LYS A 14 17.28 10.64 -10.20
C LYS A 14 16.55 9.84 -9.12
N GLU A 15 16.27 10.43 -7.97
CA GLU A 15 15.54 9.76 -6.88
C GLU A 15 14.18 9.22 -7.36
N LYS A 16 13.88 7.97 -6.99
CA LYS A 16 12.62 7.28 -7.32
C LYS A 16 12.07 6.53 -6.10
N SER A 17 10.75 6.44 -6.00
CA SER A 17 10.09 5.52 -5.07
C SER A 17 9.95 4.13 -5.68
N GLU A 18 10.33 3.10 -4.92
CA GLU A 18 10.06 1.71 -5.28
C GLU A 18 9.58 0.94 -4.04
N TYR A 19 8.68 -0.01 -4.25
CA TYR A 19 8.25 -0.93 -3.19
C TYR A 19 9.26 -2.05 -3.01
N ASN A 20 9.76 -2.23 -1.80
CA ASN A 20 10.61 -3.35 -1.44
C ASN A 20 10.37 -3.79 0.02
N VAL A 21 10.11 -5.07 0.22
CA VAL A 21 9.96 -5.64 1.57
C VAL A 21 11.32 -5.65 2.31
N ASP A 22 12.41 -5.85 1.58
CA ASP A 22 13.77 -5.92 2.11
C ASP A 22 14.55 -4.61 1.89
N ALA A 23 14.47 -3.71 2.87
CA ALA A 23 15.20 -2.44 2.87
C ALA A 23 16.74 -2.57 2.75
N ARG A 24 17.29 -3.78 2.97
CA ARG A 24 18.75 -4.05 2.93
C ARG A 24 19.35 -4.11 1.53
N ARG A 25 18.53 -4.11 0.45
CA ARG A 25 18.98 -4.22 -0.95
C ARG A 25 18.69 -2.97 -1.79
N VAL A 26 18.52 -1.82 -1.16
CA VAL A 26 18.11 -0.59 -1.83
C VAL A 26 19.34 0.19 -2.32
N LYS A 27 19.41 0.51 -3.62
CA LYS A 27 20.45 1.39 -4.18
C LYS A 27 20.25 2.82 -3.66
N ASN A 28 21.32 3.61 -3.58
CA ASN A 28 21.26 4.99 -3.03
C ASN A 28 20.23 5.92 -3.68
N ASP A 29 19.83 5.69 -4.95
CA ASP A 29 18.86 6.52 -5.68
C ASP A 29 17.40 6.06 -5.51
N ILE A 30 17.16 4.97 -4.78
CA ILE A 30 15.83 4.38 -4.58
C ILE A 30 15.40 4.62 -3.14
N ILE A 31 14.22 5.20 -2.96
CA ILE A 31 13.59 5.35 -1.66
C ILE A 31 12.58 4.22 -1.50
N ASN A 32 12.76 3.39 -0.48
CA ASN A 32 11.90 2.26 -0.23
C ASN A 32 10.57 2.70 0.39
N VAL A 33 9.47 2.23 -0.19
CA VAL A 33 8.12 2.59 0.20
C VAL A 33 7.29 1.33 0.48
N CYS A 34 6.93 1.10 1.74
CA CYS A 34 6.13 -0.07 2.16
C CYS A 34 4.68 0.26 2.57
N LEU A 35 4.36 1.55 2.81
CA LEU A 35 3.05 2.01 3.28
C LEU A 35 2.58 3.20 2.45
N PRO A 36 1.25 3.44 2.34
CA PRO A 36 0.73 4.55 1.53
C PRO A 36 1.27 5.90 1.97
N VAL A 37 1.42 6.10 3.30
CA VAL A 37 2.01 7.32 3.88
C VAL A 37 3.45 7.55 3.42
N HIS A 38 4.25 6.49 3.24
CA HIS A 38 5.61 6.61 2.75
C HIS A 38 5.64 7.11 1.29
N GLU A 39 4.72 6.63 0.44
CA GLU A 39 4.64 7.05 -0.96
C GLU A 39 4.25 8.53 -1.04
N VAL A 40 3.22 8.91 -0.28
CA VAL A 40 2.76 10.31 -0.24
C VAL A 40 3.86 11.23 0.28
N ASN A 41 4.53 10.87 1.37
CA ASN A 41 5.61 11.67 1.94
C ASN A 41 6.82 11.77 1.00
N PHE A 42 7.14 10.71 0.25
CA PHE A 42 8.19 10.76 -0.77
C PHE A 42 7.90 11.87 -1.79
N TRP A 43 6.68 11.93 -2.33
CA TRP A 43 6.32 12.93 -3.33
C TRP A 43 6.23 14.36 -2.77
N ILE A 44 5.73 14.52 -1.54
CA ILE A 44 5.72 15.81 -0.84
C ILE A 44 7.14 16.32 -0.61
N ASN A 45 8.02 15.47 -0.06
CA ASN A 45 9.41 15.84 0.21
C ASN A 45 10.17 16.14 -1.09
N ARG A 46 9.94 15.34 -2.14
CA ARG A 46 10.51 15.57 -3.47
C ARG A 46 10.08 16.93 -4.04
N GLN A 47 8.79 17.27 -3.92
CA GLN A 47 8.27 18.57 -4.33
C GLN A 47 8.96 19.72 -3.56
N GLU A 48 9.05 19.63 -2.23
CA GLU A 48 9.70 20.66 -1.40
C GLU A 48 11.18 20.82 -1.74
N ASN A 49 11.91 19.71 -1.90
CA ASN A 49 13.32 19.71 -2.28
C ASN A 49 13.54 20.38 -3.65
N LEU A 50 12.76 20.00 -4.66
CA LEU A 50 12.86 20.58 -6.00
C LEU A 50 12.46 22.06 -6.01
N GLN A 51 11.46 22.46 -5.20
CA GLN A 51 11.08 23.85 -5.02
C GLN A 51 12.21 24.68 -4.41
N ASN A 52 12.88 24.16 -3.39
CA ASN A 52 14.01 24.82 -2.75
C ASN A 52 15.17 25.01 -3.73
N ILE A 53 15.49 23.98 -4.52
CA ILE A 53 16.52 24.05 -5.57
C ILE A 53 16.14 25.08 -6.64
N TYR A 54 14.88 25.09 -7.08
CA TYR A 54 14.38 26.08 -8.04
C TYR A 54 14.53 27.51 -7.51
N ASN A 55 14.14 27.75 -6.26
CA ASN A 55 14.26 29.06 -5.62
C ASN A 55 15.74 29.51 -5.56
N GLN A 56 16.66 28.61 -5.20
CA GLN A 56 18.10 28.88 -5.20
C GLN A 56 18.60 29.30 -6.60
N LEU A 57 18.20 28.57 -7.64
CA LEU A 57 18.59 28.87 -9.04
C LEU A 57 18.05 30.18 -9.56
N THR A 58 16.85 30.57 -9.12
CA THR A 58 16.22 31.82 -9.54
C THR A 58 16.71 33.06 -8.78
N THR A 59 17.54 32.87 -7.76
CA THR A 59 18.14 33.97 -6.99
C THR A 59 19.11 34.77 -7.87
N SER A 60 19.23 36.08 -7.61
CA SER A 60 20.04 37.02 -8.41
C SER A 60 21.51 36.58 -8.58
N THR A 61 22.07 35.92 -7.58
CA THR A 61 23.44 35.38 -7.61
C THR A 61 23.62 34.28 -8.65
N HIS A 62 22.67 33.35 -8.77
CA HIS A 62 22.75 32.25 -9.71
C HIS A 62 22.39 32.68 -11.14
N LYS A 63 21.49 33.65 -11.30
CA LYS A 63 21.23 34.29 -12.60
C LYS A 63 22.48 34.97 -13.16
N ALA A 64 23.21 35.71 -12.33
CA ALA A 64 24.48 36.32 -12.74
C ALA A 64 25.52 35.26 -13.18
N VAL A 65 25.56 34.09 -12.51
CA VAL A 65 26.42 32.97 -12.93
C VAL A 65 25.99 32.42 -14.29
N THR A 66 24.69 32.32 -14.58
CA THR A 66 24.19 31.91 -15.90
C THR A 66 24.57 32.93 -16.99
N GLU A 67 24.40 34.23 -16.72
CA GLU A 67 24.79 35.31 -17.65
C GLU A 67 26.30 35.30 -17.93
N ILE A 68 27.13 35.05 -16.92
CA ILE A 68 28.58 34.93 -17.08
C ILE A 68 28.94 33.68 -17.92
N LEU A 69 28.28 32.55 -17.67
CA LEU A 69 28.50 31.32 -18.45
C LEU A 69 28.13 31.50 -19.92
N GLU A 70 27.06 32.24 -20.21
CA GLU A 70 26.63 32.60 -21.56
C GLU A 70 27.60 33.59 -22.21
N ALA A 71 28.02 34.64 -21.51
CA ALA A 71 28.95 35.65 -22.02
C ALA A 71 30.32 35.07 -22.40
N ILE A 72 30.77 34.02 -21.70
CA ILE A 72 32.06 33.35 -21.94
C ILE A 72 31.92 32.21 -22.98
N ASN A 73 30.72 31.96 -23.54
CA ASN A 73 30.43 30.78 -24.38
C ASN A 73 30.92 29.48 -23.72
N SER A 74 30.64 29.33 -22.42
CA SER A 74 31.13 28.20 -21.64
C SER A 74 30.55 26.87 -22.13
N THR A 75 31.39 25.85 -22.21
CA THR A 75 30.97 24.46 -22.50
C THR A 75 30.02 23.89 -21.43
N TYR A 76 29.93 24.52 -20.25
CA TYR A 76 29.02 24.14 -19.17
C TYR A 76 27.61 24.74 -19.30
N CYS A 77 27.39 25.68 -20.22
CA CYS A 77 26.08 26.30 -20.41
C CYS A 77 25.01 25.30 -20.91
N PRO A 78 25.26 24.47 -21.95
CA PRO A 78 24.29 23.47 -22.41
C PRO A 78 23.87 22.44 -21.34
N PRO A 79 24.77 21.79 -20.58
CA PRO A 79 24.36 20.84 -19.54
C PRO A 79 23.64 21.52 -18.37
N PHE A 80 24.00 22.76 -18.02
CA PHE A 80 23.28 23.54 -17.01
C PHE A 80 21.82 23.78 -17.44
N ARG A 81 21.61 24.25 -18.67
CA ARG A 81 20.26 24.47 -19.23
C ARG A 81 19.43 23.19 -19.24
N LYS A 82 20.04 22.07 -19.65
CA LYS A 82 19.37 20.76 -19.64
C LYS A 82 18.91 20.34 -18.24
N ILE A 83 19.76 20.48 -17.23
CA ILE A 83 19.42 20.15 -15.84
C ILE A 83 18.33 21.10 -15.31
N PHE A 84 18.35 22.38 -15.70
CA PHE A 84 17.31 23.33 -15.32
C PHE A 84 15.95 23.00 -15.95
N GLU A 85 15.91 22.61 -17.22
CA GLU A 85 14.69 22.15 -17.89
C GLU A 85 14.15 20.87 -17.23
N GLN A 86 15.02 19.91 -16.88
CA GLN A 86 14.66 18.71 -16.13
C GLN A 86 14.11 19.03 -14.73
N LEU A 87 14.67 20.01 -14.04
CA LEU A 87 14.18 20.48 -12.74
C LEU A 87 12.76 21.02 -12.84
N ILE A 88 12.47 21.89 -13.82
CA ILE A 88 11.14 22.44 -14.03
C ILE A 88 10.13 21.31 -14.30
N TYR A 89 10.50 20.34 -15.13
CA TYR A 89 9.67 19.18 -15.40
C TYR A 89 9.40 18.36 -14.14
N ALA A 90 10.44 17.97 -13.39
CA ALA A 90 10.32 17.18 -12.16
C ALA A 90 9.53 17.91 -11.07
N LEU A 91 9.62 19.24 -11.02
CA LEU A 91 8.85 20.07 -10.10
C LEU A 91 7.37 20.10 -10.47
N LYS A 92 7.03 20.22 -11.75
CA LYS A 92 5.63 20.10 -12.22
C LYS A 92 5.08 18.71 -11.95
N GLU A 93 5.87 17.68 -12.22
CA GLU A 93 5.56 16.27 -11.97
C GLU A 93 5.23 16.02 -10.49
N SER A 94 6.15 16.38 -9.59
CA SER A 94 5.99 16.16 -8.15
C SER A 94 4.84 16.95 -7.53
N ARG A 95 4.59 18.19 -7.97
CA ARG A 95 3.42 18.98 -7.51
C ARG A 95 2.10 18.30 -7.83
N GLU A 96 1.93 17.86 -9.07
CA GLU A 96 0.67 17.20 -9.48
C GLU A 96 0.47 15.89 -8.71
N ILE A 97 1.51 15.06 -8.63
CA ILE A 97 1.45 13.77 -7.93
C ILE A 97 1.11 13.96 -6.45
N SER A 98 1.76 14.90 -5.76
CA SER A 98 1.48 15.18 -4.35
C SER A 98 0.03 15.57 -4.09
N ILE A 99 -0.59 16.36 -4.99
CA ILE A 99 -2.01 16.73 -4.88
C ILE A 99 -2.91 15.49 -5.00
N TRP A 100 -2.65 14.63 -5.99
CA TRP A 100 -3.48 13.46 -6.24
C TRP A 100 -3.32 12.35 -5.19
N LEU A 101 -2.13 12.18 -4.61
CA LEU A 101 -1.90 11.15 -3.58
C LEU A 101 -2.42 11.55 -2.20
N LYS A 102 -2.50 12.85 -1.88
CA LYS A 102 -2.90 13.36 -0.57
C LYS A 102 -4.23 12.80 -0.01
N PRO A 103 -5.30 12.58 -0.80
CA PRO A 103 -6.54 11.96 -0.33
C PRO A 103 -6.37 10.57 0.29
N LEU A 104 -5.32 9.81 -0.07
CA LEU A 104 -5.03 8.51 0.55
C LEU A 104 -4.70 8.62 2.03
N LEU A 105 -4.11 9.73 2.47
CA LEU A 105 -3.81 9.95 3.89
C LEU A 105 -5.09 9.95 4.72
N GLN A 106 -6.16 10.57 4.21
CA GLN A 106 -7.46 10.55 4.87
C GLN A 106 -8.04 9.13 4.93
N GLN A 107 -7.88 8.34 3.86
CA GLN A 107 -8.30 6.93 3.86
C GLN A 107 -7.53 6.15 4.92
N THR A 108 -6.20 6.31 5.03
CA THR A 108 -5.41 5.63 6.06
C THR A 108 -5.87 6.00 7.48
N VAL A 109 -6.18 7.27 7.73
CA VAL A 109 -6.70 7.72 9.03
C VAL A 109 -8.06 7.11 9.33
N GLN A 110 -8.96 7.02 8.35
CA GLN A 110 -10.27 6.39 8.53
C GLN A 110 -10.13 4.91 8.93
N PHE A 111 -9.25 4.15 8.27
CA PHE A 111 -8.95 2.76 8.62
C PHE A 111 -8.26 2.60 9.98
N SER A 112 -7.49 3.58 10.42
CA SER A 112 -6.89 3.60 11.77
C SER A 112 -7.89 3.97 12.86
N SER A 113 -8.96 4.69 12.53
CA SER A 113 -9.97 5.14 13.50
C SER A 113 -11.02 4.08 13.86
N VAL A 114 -11.04 2.95 13.16
CA VAL A 114 -12.03 1.88 13.32
C VAL A 114 -11.32 0.53 13.43
N HIS A 115 -11.88 -0.38 14.24
CA HIS A 115 -11.49 -1.79 14.25
C HIS A 115 -11.60 -2.38 12.85
N PHE A 116 -10.60 -3.19 12.45
CA PHE A 116 -10.55 -3.70 11.09
C PHE A 116 -11.80 -4.53 10.76
N ASN A 117 -12.30 -5.31 11.72
CA ASN A 117 -13.56 -6.06 11.60
C ASN A 117 -14.81 -5.22 11.23
N ASN A 118 -14.78 -3.90 11.40
CA ASN A 118 -15.88 -2.98 11.06
C ASN A 118 -15.56 -2.10 9.84
N ALA A 119 -14.43 -2.32 9.18
CA ALA A 119 -13.92 -1.47 8.10
C ALA A 119 -14.53 -1.77 6.71
N HIS A 120 -15.49 -2.71 6.60
CA HIS A 120 -16.12 -3.10 5.33
C HIS A 120 -16.61 -1.89 4.50
N HIS A 121 -17.23 -0.91 5.17
CA HIS A 121 -17.77 0.30 4.52
C HIS A 121 -16.69 1.24 3.95
N LEU A 122 -15.43 1.10 4.36
CA LEU A 122 -14.30 1.93 3.91
C LEU A 122 -13.63 1.38 2.64
N ILE A 123 -13.87 0.12 2.29
CA ILE A 123 -13.21 -0.55 1.15
C ILE A 123 -13.59 0.11 -0.19
N VAL A 124 -14.87 0.33 -0.43
CA VAL A 124 -15.34 0.94 -1.69
C VAL A 124 -14.81 2.39 -1.85
N PRO A 125 -14.90 3.27 -0.83
CA PRO A 125 -14.25 4.58 -0.85
C PRO A 125 -12.75 4.52 -1.17
N LEU A 126 -12.01 3.61 -0.53
CA LEU A 126 -10.58 3.42 -0.78
C LEU A 126 -10.30 3.07 -2.25
N VAL A 127 -10.99 2.05 -2.79
CA VAL A 127 -10.84 1.66 -4.20
C VAL A 127 -11.21 2.80 -5.15
N HIS A 128 -12.22 3.60 -4.80
CA HIS A 128 -12.60 4.76 -5.58
C HIS A 128 -11.50 5.84 -5.60
N VAL A 129 -10.86 6.14 -4.47
CA VAL A 129 -9.73 7.08 -4.39
C VAL A 129 -8.54 6.57 -5.21
N ILE A 130 -8.21 5.29 -5.09
CA ILE A 130 -7.20 4.63 -5.92
C ILE A 130 -7.53 4.83 -7.41
N HIS A 131 -8.82 4.76 -7.76
CA HIS A 131 -9.28 4.99 -9.12
C HIS A 131 -9.15 6.43 -9.62
N LEU A 132 -9.46 7.40 -8.78
CA LEU A 132 -9.26 8.81 -9.08
C LEU A 132 -7.77 9.11 -9.30
N ILE A 133 -6.87 8.53 -8.51
CA ILE A 133 -5.43 8.70 -8.70
C ILE A 133 -4.98 8.20 -10.06
N TRP A 134 -5.34 6.96 -10.43
CA TRP A 134 -4.95 6.41 -11.73
C TRP A 134 -5.54 7.17 -12.91
N SER A 135 -6.78 7.65 -12.80
CA SER A 135 -7.45 8.34 -13.90
C SER A 135 -7.06 9.81 -14.03
N GLY A 136 -6.77 10.48 -12.92
CA GLY A 136 -6.53 11.92 -12.85
C GLY A 136 -5.06 12.34 -12.78
N ALA A 137 -4.17 11.52 -12.21
CA ALA A 137 -2.75 11.87 -12.07
C ALA A 137 -1.95 11.50 -13.32
N GLY A 138 -1.85 12.43 -14.29
CA GLY A 138 -1.20 12.20 -15.58
C GLY A 138 0.25 11.77 -15.42
N TYR A 139 0.98 12.40 -14.50
CA TYR A 139 2.36 12.04 -14.20
C TYR A 139 2.51 10.75 -13.37
N TYR A 140 1.50 10.32 -12.61
CA TYR A 140 1.60 9.12 -11.77
C TYR A 140 1.24 7.82 -12.50
N LYS A 141 0.53 7.91 -13.63
CA LYS A 141 -0.16 6.83 -14.35
C LYS A 141 0.73 5.74 -14.98
N SER A 142 1.92 5.50 -14.47
CA SER A 142 2.75 4.36 -14.87
C SER A 142 2.29 3.08 -14.16
N THR A 143 2.32 1.95 -14.89
CA THR A 143 2.12 0.59 -14.34
C THR A 143 2.97 0.34 -13.10
N THR A 144 4.24 0.80 -13.13
CA THR A 144 5.20 0.56 -12.05
C THR A 144 4.83 1.33 -10.78
N ARG A 145 4.51 2.63 -10.90
CA ARG A 145 4.10 3.48 -9.78
C ARG A 145 2.79 3.00 -9.18
N MET A 146 1.85 2.61 -10.03
CA MET A 146 0.58 2.05 -9.56
C MET A 146 0.77 0.71 -8.85
N ALA A 147 1.62 -0.19 -9.35
CA ALA A 147 1.94 -1.43 -8.67
C ALA A 147 2.58 -1.17 -7.29
N THR A 148 3.52 -0.22 -7.20
CA THR A 148 4.10 0.23 -5.92
C THR A 148 3.01 0.71 -4.95
N LEU A 149 2.11 1.59 -5.41
CA LEU A 149 1.02 2.10 -4.58
C LEU A 149 0.08 0.99 -4.10
N LEU A 150 -0.34 0.11 -5.00
CA LEU A 150 -1.25 -0.99 -4.66
C LEU A 150 -0.60 -1.97 -3.68
N ARG A 151 0.69 -2.27 -3.83
CA ARG A 151 1.44 -3.08 -2.85
C ARG A 151 1.52 -2.39 -1.48
N CYS A 152 1.74 -1.09 -1.45
CA CYS A 152 1.69 -0.32 -0.20
C CYS A 152 0.33 -0.43 0.49
N ILE A 153 -0.76 -0.36 -0.28
CA ILE A 153 -2.13 -0.48 0.22
C ILE A 153 -2.42 -1.91 0.70
N CYS A 154 -1.99 -2.93 -0.05
CA CYS A 154 -2.12 -4.33 0.37
C CYS A 154 -1.41 -4.56 1.71
N ASN A 155 -0.16 -4.11 1.82
CA ASN A 155 0.62 -4.22 3.04
C ASN A 155 -0.06 -3.47 4.20
N PHE A 156 -0.56 -2.26 3.97
CA PHE A 156 -1.30 -1.50 4.99
C PHE A 156 -2.55 -2.25 5.49
N LEU A 157 -3.37 -2.83 4.59
CA LEU A 157 -4.56 -3.59 4.98
C LEU A 157 -4.19 -4.84 5.77
N VAL A 158 -3.12 -5.56 5.38
CA VAL A 158 -2.61 -6.71 6.12
C VAL A 158 -2.14 -6.30 7.51
N CYS A 159 -1.36 -5.22 7.65
CA CYS A 159 -0.96 -4.72 8.97
C CYS A 159 -2.17 -4.41 9.85
N ARG A 160 -3.18 -3.71 9.30
CA ARG A 160 -4.40 -3.38 10.05
C ARG A 160 -5.19 -4.63 10.46
N ALA A 161 -5.25 -5.64 9.60
CA ALA A 161 -5.89 -6.92 9.90
C ALA A 161 -5.14 -7.68 11.00
N GLN A 162 -3.81 -7.73 10.94
CA GLN A 162 -2.97 -8.38 11.96
C GLN A 162 -3.09 -7.72 13.33
N GLU A 163 -3.04 -6.38 13.35
CA GLU A 163 -3.23 -5.58 14.56
C GLU A 163 -4.61 -5.83 15.19
N ASP A 164 -5.67 -5.93 14.38
CA ASP A 164 -7.03 -6.14 14.90
C ASP A 164 -7.27 -7.58 15.34
N LEU A 165 -6.70 -8.57 14.63
CA LEU A 165 -6.83 -9.98 14.97
C LEU A 165 -6.19 -10.31 16.31
N GLU A 166 -5.03 -9.72 16.61
CA GLU A 166 -4.21 -10.03 17.79
C GLU A 166 -4.08 -11.54 17.98
N VAL A 167 -3.43 -12.21 17.03
CA VAL A 167 -3.41 -13.68 16.92
C VAL A 167 -3.05 -14.38 18.23
N ALA A 168 -2.12 -13.83 19.01
CA ALA A 168 -1.75 -14.38 20.32
C ALA A 168 -2.93 -14.42 21.32
N ASN A 169 -3.82 -13.42 21.26
CA ASN A 169 -5.01 -13.34 22.11
C ASN A 169 -6.19 -14.14 21.52
N LEU A 170 -6.15 -14.47 20.23
CA LEU A 170 -7.23 -15.16 19.53
C LEU A 170 -7.53 -16.55 20.13
N PHE A 171 -6.51 -17.23 20.64
CA PHE A 171 -6.64 -18.55 21.28
C PHE A 171 -7.11 -18.49 22.72
N ASN A 172 -7.08 -17.30 23.34
CA ASN A 172 -7.65 -17.06 24.67
C ASN A 172 -9.15 -16.71 24.59
N LEU A 173 -9.66 -16.38 23.40
CA LEU A 173 -11.08 -16.15 23.16
C LEU A 173 -11.83 -17.47 23.04
N ASP A 174 -13.15 -17.41 23.20
CA ASP A 174 -14.02 -18.52 22.83
C ASP A 174 -13.83 -18.84 21.34
N ALA A 175 -13.74 -20.12 20.98
CA ALA A 175 -13.43 -20.51 19.61
C ALA A 175 -14.48 -20.00 18.59
N ASP A 176 -15.74 -19.87 18.98
CA ASP A 176 -16.78 -19.21 18.18
C ASP A 176 -16.49 -17.73 17.92
N GLU A 177 -16.02 -17.00 18.93
CA GLU A 177 -15.67 -15.57 18.79
C GLU A 177 -14.42 -15.39 17.94
N GLY A 178 -13.39 -16.22 18.16
CA GLY A 178 -12.17 -16.24 17.35
C GLY A 178 -12.47 -16.53 15.87
N LEU A 179 -13.34 -17.49 15.60
CA LEU A 179 -13.78 -17.84 14.24
C LEU A 179 -14.51 -16.67 13.57
N GLN A 180 -15.48 -16.05 14.26
CA GLN A 180 -16.18 -14.88 13.73
C GLN A 180 -15.22 -13.74 13.39
N LYS A 181 -14.20 -13.51 14.22
CA LYS A 181 -13.17 -12.49 14.01
C LYS A 181 -12.33 -12.78 12.77
N ILE A 182 -11.87 -14.02 12.59
CA ILE A 182 -11.12 -14.46 11.41
C ILE A 182 -12.00 -14.31 10.14
N SER A 183 -13.25 -14.78 10.18
CA SER A 183 -14.16 -14.73 9.03
C SER A 183 -14.43 -13.29 8.58
N LYS A 184 -14.72 -12.37 9.51
CA LYS A 184 -14.92 -10.94 9.16
C LYS A 184 -13.66 -10.31 8.55
N THR A 185 -12.48 -10.67 9.06
CA THR A 185 -11.21 -10.16 8.52
C THR A 185 -10.99 -10.67 7.08
N LEU A 186 -11.24 -11.96 6.83
CA LEU A 186 -11.19 -12.56 5.49
C LEU A 186 -12.16 -11.85 4.54
N GLU A 187 -13.42 -11.68 4.94
CA GLU A 187 -14.46 -11.03 4.13
C GLU A 187 -14.04 -9.63 3.67
N ILE A 188 -13.42 -8.83 4.54
CA ILE A 188 -13.00 -7.46 4.22
C ILE A 188 -11.83 -7.44 3.22
N LEU A 189 -10.85 -8.34 3.38
CA LEU A 189 -9.71 -8.45 2.47
C LEU A 189 -10.15 -8.99 1.10
N GLU A 190 -11.04 -9.98 1.08
CA GLU A 190 -11.64 -10.49 -0.15
C GLU A 190 -12.50 -9.44 -0.85
N LEU A 191 -13.27 -8.65 -0.10
CA LEU A 191 -14.04 -7.52 -0.64
C LEU A 191 -13.13 -6.51 -1.33
N PHE A 192 -11.96 -6.21 -0.76
CA PHE A 192 -10.99 -5.31 -1.39
C PHE A 192 -10.51 -5.87 -2.74
N LYS A 193 -10.07 -7.13 -2.77
CA LYS A 193 -9.65 -7.79 -4.03
C LYS A 193 -10.76 -7.79 -5.07
N LEU A 194 -11.96 -8.21 -4.68
CA LEU A 194 -13.13 -8.27 -5.56
C LEU A 194 -13.50 -6.88 -6.10
N THR A 195 -13.53 -5.87 -5.24
CA THR A 195 -13.84 -4.48 -5.65
C THR A 195 -12.77 -3.93 -6.60
N MET A 196 -11.49 -4.19 -6.32
CA MET A 196 -10.38 -3.82 -7.21
C MET A 196 -10.50 -4.50 -8.59
N SER A 197 -10.78 -5.80 -8.63
CA SER A 197 -10.99 -6.55 -9.89
C SER A 197 -12.21 -6.03 -10.66
N GLN A 198 -13.29 -5.68 -9.97
CA GLN A 198 -14.47 -5.06 -10.61
C GLN A 198 -14.14 -3.71 -11.22
N TYR A 199 -13.41 -2.85 -10.51
CA TYR A 199 -12.95 -1.57 -11.06
C TYR A 199 -12.02 -1.78 -12.26
N LYS A 200 -11.04 -2.69 -12.14
CA LYS A 200 -10.16 -3.07 -13.25
C LYS A 200 -10.97 -3.50 -14.48
N ALA A 201 -11.94 -4.40 -14.32
CA ALA A 201 -12.80 -4.87 -15.42
C ALA A 201 -13.65 -3.74 -16.04
N LYS A 202 -14.30 -2.92 -15.19
CA LYS A 202 -15.13 -1.79 -15.63
C LYS A 202 -14.32 -0.75 -16.42
N TYR A 203 -13.07 -0.51 -16.02
CA TYR A 203 -12.24 0.58 -16.55
C TYR A 203 -11.12 0.11 -17.51
N SER A 204 -11.01 -1.19 -17.80
CA SER A 204 -10.06 -1.76 -18.77
C SER A 204 -10.44 -1.43 -20.22
N ASN A 205 -11.73 -1.30 -20.54
CA ASN A 205 -12.21 -1.21 -21.92
C ASN A 205 -12.46 0.22 -22.43
N ASN A 206 -11.87 1.26 -21.83
CA ASN A 206 -11.93 2.65 -22.33
C ASN A 206 -13.32 3.34 -22.42
N GLN A 207 -14.41 2.70 -21.99
CA GLN A 207 -15.77 3.22 -22.20
C GLN A 207 -16.24 4.24 -21.15
N THR A 208 -15.70 4.20 -19.94
CA THR A 208 -16.15 5.10 -18.86
C THR A 208 -14.94 5.70 -18.17
N ILE A 209 -14.49 6.88 -18.58
CA ILE A 209 -13.84 7.77 -17.60
C ILE A 209 -15.01 8.28 -16.73
N LEU A 210 -14.83 8.35 -15.40
CA LEU A 210 -15.88 8.92 -14.54
C LEU A 210 -16.42 10.22 -15.17
N PRO A 211 -17.75 10.38 -15.32
CA PRO A 211 -18.35 11.51 -16.05
C PRO A 211 -17.83 12.88 -15.58
N ALA A 212 -17.49 12.99 -14.29
CA ALA A 212 -16.99 14.20 -13.66
C ALA A 212 -15.58 14.63 -14.10
N LEU A 213 -14.77 13.76 -14.71
CA LEU A 213 -13.41 14.09 -15.17
C LEU A 213 -13.34 14.36 -16.69
N SER A 214 -14.41 14.11 -17.43
CA SER A 214 -14.43 14.32 -18.88
C SER A 214 -14.26 15.79 -19.26
N SER A 215 -14.75 16.72 -18.43
CA SER A 215 -14.63 18.16 -18.62
C SER A 215 -13.19 18.67 -18.42
N LEU A 216 -12.42 18.11 -17.47
CA LEU A 216 -11.00 18.46 -17.29
C LEU A 216 -10.11 17.95 -18.43
N ALA A 217 -10.46 16.81 -19.03
CA ALA A 217 -9.67 16.20 -20.12
C ALA A 217 -9.87 16.90 -21.48
N LEU A 218 -10.97 17.60 -21.68
CA LEU A 218 -11.30 18.27 -22.96
C LEU A 218 -10.65 19.65 -23.12
N GLU A 219 -10.25 20.32 -22.03
CA GLU A 219 -9.63 21.66 -22.13
C GLU A 219 -8.13 21.62 -22.46
N VAL A 220 -7.45 20.48 -22.26
CA VAL A 220 -6.00 20.34 -22.44
C VAL A 220 -5.61 19.94 -23.88
N THR A 221 -6.57 19.64 -24.76
CA THR A 221 -6.30 19.02 -26.08
C THR A 221 -6.54 19.92 -27.29
N LYS A 222 -6.43 21.25 -27.14
CA LYS A 222 -6.46 22.19 -28.28
C LYS A 222 -5.11 22.50 -28.92
N ASP A 223 -4.03 21.84 -28.49
CA ASP A 223 -2.74 21.95 -29.18
C ASP A 223 -2.55 20.79 -30.14
N ASN A 224 -2.80 21.08 -31.42
CA ASN A 224 -2.51 20.22 -32.56
C ASN A 224 -1.01 19.93 -32.65
N ASN A 225 -0.70 18.65 -32.93
CA ASN A 225 0.64 18.07 -33.21
C ASN A 225 1.44 17.58 -32.00
N ASN A 226 1.03 16.44 -31.45
CA ASN A 226 1.87 15.23 -31.34
C ASN A 226 1.16 14.18 -30.48
N SER A 227 1.11 12.95 -30.99
CA SER A 227 0.85 11.69 -30.28
C SER A 227 -0.11 11.77 -29.08
N PHE A 228 -1.35 11.32 -29.27
CA PHE A 228 -2.22 10.88 -28.17
C PHE A 228 -1.35 10.21 -27.10
N PRO A 229 -1.27 10.72 -25.85
CA PRO A 229 -0.65 9.95 -24.79
C PRO A 229 -1.52 8.71 -24.67
N SER A 230 -0.98 7.58 -25.14
CA SER A 230 -1.64 6.28 -25.19
C SER A 230 -2.52 6.15 -23.95
N ARG A 231 -3.84 6.13 -24.15
CA ARG A 231 -4.84 6.18 -23.08
C ARG A 231 -4.58 4.98 -22.17
N GLN A 232 -3.75 5.17 -21.14
CA GLN A 232 -3.15 4.04 -20.43
C GLN A 232 -4.28 3.35 -19.68
N LEU A 233 -4.60 2.15 -20.15
CA LEU A 233 -5.67 1.32 -19.63
C LEU A 233 -5.31 0.88 -18.22
N TRP A 234 -6.31 0.72 -17.36
CA TRP A 234 -6.08 0.18 -16.03
C TRP A 234 -5.51 -1.26 -16.12
N HIS A 235 -4.20 -1.40 -16.19
CA HIS A 235 -3.53 -2.68 -16.37
C HIS A 235 -2.42 -2.84 -15.32
N PHE A 236 -2.53 -3.89 -14.52
CA PHE A 236 -1.50 -4.35 -13.59
C PHE A 236 -1.62 -5.87 -13.45
N SER A 237 -0.53 -6.54 -13.11
CA SER A 237 -0.55 -7.98 -12.83
C SER A 237 -1.11 -8.21 -11.43
N ASP A 238 -2.22 -8.94 -11.33
CA ASP A 238 -2.85 -9.23 -10.04
C ASP A 238 -1.91 -10.03 -9.14
N VAL A 239 -1.17 -10.98 -9.73
CA VAL A 239 -0.16 -11.80 -9.03
C VAL A 239 0.97 -10.95 -8.46
N GLU A 240 1.43 -9.94 -9.21
CA GLU A 240 2.53 -9.08 -8.74
C GLU A 240 2.12 -8.12 -7.63
N VAL A 241 0.84 -7.76 -7.55
CA VAL A 241 0.32 -6.78 -6.60
C VAL A 241 -0.21 -7.45 -5.33
N PHE A 242 -1.05 -8.47 -5.46
CA PHE A 242 -1.69 -9.16 -4.34
C PHE A 242 -0.84 -10.31 -3.79
N GLY A 243 -0.09 -11.00 -4.65
CA GLY A 243 0.68 -12.19 -4.31
C GLY A 243 1.61 -12.05 -3.10
N PRO A 244 2.53 -11.06 -3.07
CA PRO A 244 3.61 -11.02 -2.08
C PRO A 244 3.19 -10.76 -0.64
N THR A 245 1.98 -10.28 -0.39
CA THR A 245 1.56 -9.88 0.97
C THR A 245 0.13 -10.33 1.26
N MET A 246 -0.81 -9.98 0.39
CA MET A 246 -2.22 -10.21 0.64
C MET A 246 -2.64 -11.66 0.41
N ASP A 247 -2.20 -12.28 -0.69
CA ASP A 247 -2.57 -13.67 -0.99
C ASP A 247 -1.95 -14.63 0.03
N GLU A 248 -0.66 -14.44 0.35
CA GLU A 248 0.00 -15.23 1.40
C GLU A 248 -0.70 -15.09 2.76
N PHE A 249 -1.09 -13.88 3.15
CA PHE A 249 -1.81 -13.65 4.39
C PHE A 249 -3.23 -14.25 4.39
N LEU A 250 -3.94 -14.15 3.26
CA LEU A 250 -5.25 -14.81 3.09
C LEU A 250 -5.14 -16.32 3.23
N ASP A 251 -4.14 -16.95 2.60
CA ASP A 251 -3.88 -18.39 2.71
C ASP A 251 -3.59 -18.81 4.15
N GLN A 252 -2.79 -18.02 4.88
CA GLN A 252 -2.53 -18.26 6.30
C GLN A 252 -3.80 -18.10 7.16
N LEU A 253 -4.63 -17.09 6.89
CA LEU A 253 -5.90 -16.90 7.60
C LEU A 253 -6.92 -18.02 7.30
N MET A 254 -6.96 -18.54 6.08
CA MET A 254 -7.80 -19.69 5.75
C MET A 254 -7.38 -20.93 6.52
N GLN A 255 -6.07 -21.22 6.60
CA GLN A 255 -5.57 -22.32 7.43
C GLN A 255 -5.90 -22.12 8.91
N LEU A 256 -5.76 -20.90 9.41
CA LEU A 256 -6.13 -20.56 10.79
C LEU A 256 -7.63 -20.78 11.03
N ARG A 257 -8.48 -20.39 10.07
CA ARG A 257 -9.92 -20.62 10.15
C ARG A 257 -10.25 -22.11 10.26
N GLU A 258 -9.64 -22.96 9.44
CA GLU A 258 -9.85 -24.41 9.49
C GLU A 258 -9.49 -25.00 10.87
N ILE A 259 -8.43 -24.50 11.49
CA ILE A 259 -8.04 -24.90 12.86
C ILE A 259 -9.13 -24.52 13.88
N PHE A 260 -9.68 -23.31 13.78
CA PHE A 260 -10.77 -22.85 14.66
C PHE A 260 -12.09 -23.59 14.39
N ASP A 261 -12.41 -23.92 13.14
CA ASP A 261 -13.55 -24.78 12.77
C ASP A 261 -13.43 -26.16 13.46
N VAL A 262 -12.26 -26.77 13.39
CA VAL A 262 -11.99 -28.04 14.09
C VAL A 262 -12.10 -27.86 15.60
N ALA A 263 -11.50 -26.81 16.17
CA ALA A 263 -11.58 -26.55 17.61
C ALA A 263 -13.02 -26.44 18.11
N ASN A 264 -13.89 -25.76 17.36
CA ASN A 264 -15.32 -25.66 17.65
C ASN A 264 -16.05 -27.01 17.63
N LEU A 265 -15.71 -27.90 16.69
CA LEU A 265 -16.24 -29.27 16.68
C LEU A 265 -15.81 -30.06 17.92
N PHE A 266 -14.58 -29.88 18.39
CA PHE A 266 -14.08 -30.52 19.60
C PHE A 266 -14.72 -29.95 20.88
N LEU A 267 -15.07 -28.66 20.92
CA LEU A 267 -15.87 -28.10 22.03
C LEU A 267 -17.28 -28.70 22.11
N CYS A 268 -17.87 -29.06 20.98
CA CYS A 268 -19.15 -29.79 20.96
C CYS A 268 -19.03 -31.18 21.61
N LEU A 269 -17.87 -31.83 21.51
CA LEU A 269 -17.62 -33.14 22.11
C LEU A 269 -17.61 -33.07 23.65
N GLU A 270 -17.20 -31.96 24.25
CA GLU A 270 -17.22 -31.81 25.71
C GLU A 270 -18.63 -31.97 26.30
N LYS A 271 -19.64 -31.45 25.60
CA LYS A 271 -21.05 -31.45 26.03
C LYS A 271 -21.78 -32.75 25.67
N LEU A 272 -21.14 -33.66 24.93
CA LEU A 272 -21.78 -34.86 24.39
C LEU A 272 -21.68 -36.03 25.37
N GLU A 273 -22.79 -36.34 26.04
CA GLU A 273 -22.91 -37.53 26.88
C GLU A 273 -23.67 -38.64 26.14
N ILE A 274 -23.06 -39.82 26.07
CA ILE A 274 -23.65 -40.96 25.35
C ILE A 274 -24.44 -41.80 26.34
N GLY A 275 -25.74 -41.93 26.11
CA GLY A 275 -26.64 -42.79 26.91
C GLY A 275 -26.50 -44.28 26.59
N GLY A 276 -27.12 -45.13 27.43
CA GLY A 276 -27.21 -46.58 27.22
C GLY A 276 -26.19 -47.41 28.02
N SER A 277 -26.27 -48.74 27.89
CA SER A 277 -25.49 -49.71 28.70
C SER A 277 -23.97 -49.60 28.51
N ARG A 278 -23.52 -49.13 27.35
CA ARG A 278 -22.11 -48.84 27.01
C ARG A 278 -21.75 -47.35 27.04
N GLY A 279 -22.72 -46.49 27.33
CA GLY A 279 -22.60 -45.03 27.25
C GLY A 279 -21.50 -44.46 28.15
N LYS A 280 -21.35 -45.00 29.37
CA LYS A 280 -20.31 -44.59 30.33
C LYS A 280 -18.88 -44.82 29.81
N THR A 281 -18.64 -45.94 29.12
CA THR A 281 -17.31 -46.26 28.56
C THR A 281 -17.00 -45.36 27.38
N LEU A 282 -17.97 -45.14 26.49
CA LEU A 282 -17.82 -44.27 25.33
C LEU A 282 -17.61 -42.81 25.73
N THR A 283 -18.38 -42.31 26.70
CA THR A 283 -18.22 -40.95 27.24
C THR A 283 -16.83 -40.76 27.88
N ARG A 284 -16.29 -41.78 28.55
CA ARG A 284 -14.92 -41.73 29.10
C ARG A 284 -13.86 -41.62 28.00
N MET A 285 -14.00 -42.38 26.92
CA MET A 285 -13.09 -42.29 25.76
C MET A 285 -13.17 -40.91 25.10
N LEU A 286 -14.38 -40.36 25.00
CA LEU A 286 -14.65 -39.06 24.39
C LEU A 286 -14.01 -37.91 25.19
N LYS A 287 -14.12 -37.95 26.53
CA LYS A 287 -13.40 -37.02 27.42
C LYS A 287 -11.88 -37.12 27.31
N LYS A 288 -11.35 -38.34 27.11
CA LYS A 288 -9.90 -38.55 26.89
C LYS A 288 -9.44 -37.89 25.58
N ILE A 289 -10.16 -38.12 24.48
CA ILE A 289 -9.88 -37.50 23.17
C ILE A 289 -9.91 -35.97 23.27
N HIS A 290 -10.89 -35.40 23.98
CA HIS A 290 -10.97 -33.96 24.21
C HIS A 290 -9.76 -33.42 24.99
N SER A 291 -9.31 -34.12 26.04
CA SER A 291 -8.12 -33.72 26.80
C SER A 291 -6.83 -33.77 25.98
N GLU A 292 -6.69 -34.76 25.10
CA GLU A 292 -5.54 -34.87 24.18
C GLU A 292 -5.55 -33.72 23.16
N PHE A 293 -6.72 -33.38 22.60
CA PHE A 293 -6.87 -32.24 21.69
C PHE A 293 -6.48 -30.92 22.36
N LYS A 294 -6.90 -30.68 23.61
CA LYS A 294 -6.59 -29.45 24.34
C LYS A 294 -5.09 -29.22 24.48
N ILE A 295 -4.31 -30.27 24.77
CA ILE A 295 -2.85 -30.20 24.87
C ILE A 295 -2.24 -29.81 23.52
N VAL A 296 -2.67 -30.45 22.43
CA VAL A 296 -2.17 -30.15 21.07
C VAL A 296 -2.53 -28.72 20.64
N PHE A 297 -3.71 -28.23 21.02
CA PHE A 297 -4.15 -26.87 20.73
C PHE A 297 -3.34 -25.81 21.50
N GLU A 298 -2.98 -26.08 22.76
CA GLU A 298 -2.07 -25.25 23.57
C GLU A 298 -0.61 -25.28 23.06
N GLU A 299 -0.16 -26.39 22.48
CA GLU A 299 1.18 -26.45 21.85
C GLU A 299 1.23 -25.69 20.51
N LEU A 300 0.13 -25.73 19.73
CA LEU A 300 -0.01 -25.00 18.46
C LEU A 300 0.05 -23.48 18.65
N THR A 301 -0.45 -22.98 19.78
CA THR A 301 -0.40 -21.55 20.15
C THR A 301 1.03 -21.06 20.30
N ILE A 302 1.90 -21.90 20.86
CA ILE A 302 3.28 -21.53 21.20
C ILE A 302 4.21 -21.64 19.98
N SER A 303 3.91 -22.55 19.04
CA SER A 303 4.91 -23.02 18.08
C SER A 303 4.78 -22.48 16.65
N ARG A 304 3.65 -21.86 16.27
CA ARG A 304 3.30 -21.79 14.83
C ARG A 304 2.80 -20.47 14.24
N LEU A 305 2.58 -19.41 15.01
CA LEU A 305 1.88 -18.23 14.49
C LEU A 305 2.71 -16.95 14.59
N ASP A 306 3.94 -17.01 14.07
CA ASP A 306 4.67 -15.80 13.69
C ASP A 306 4.09 -15.27 12.36
N PHE A 307 2.95 -14.59 12.41
CA PHE A 307 2.41 -13.84 11.27
C PHE A 307 3.30 -12.62 10.88
N GLY A 308 4.45 -12.44 11.52
CA GLY A 308 5.13 -11.16 11.66
C GLY A 308 6.59 -11.07 11.19
N GLN A 309 7.07 -11.93 10.28
CA GLN A 309 8.44 -11.74 9.72
C GLN A 309 8.50 -11.10 8.33
N SER A 310 7.38 -10.84 7.66
CA SER A 310 7.37 -10.22 6.33
C SER A 310 7.10 -8.71 6.35
N VAL A 311 6.83 -8.08 7.50
CA VAL A 311 6.62 -6.63 7.58
C VAL A 311 7.67 -6.00 8.49
N PRO A 312 8.60 -5.18 7.96
CA PRO A 312 9.51 -4.44 8.81
C PRO A 312 8.70 -3.53 9.74
N GLN A 313 8.76 -3.80 11.04
CA GLN A 313 8.33 -2.89 12.10
C GLN A 313 9.20 -1.62 12.00
N MET A 314 8.73 -0.63 11.26
CA MET A 314 9.35 0.69 11.20
C MET A 314 8.27 1.76 11.33
N GLY A 315 8.04 2.20 12.56
CA GLY A 315 7.77 3.60 12.88
C GLY A 315 6.32 4.04 13.01
N GLN A 316 5.69 3.73 14.15
CA GLN A 316 4.62 4.56 14.73
C GLN A 316 5.10 5.94 15.23
N GLN A 317 6.30 6.41 14.86
CA GLN A 317 6.90 7.64 15.42
C GLN A 317 6.47 8.96 14.78
N TYR A 318 5.53 8.99 13.82
CA TYR A 318 5.11 10.26 13.19
C TYR A 318 3.75 10.80 13.64
N PHE A 319 3.06 10.17 14.60
CA PHE A 319 1.79 10.70 15.13
C PHE A 319 1.91 11.58 16.38
N SER A 320 3.13 11.85 16.87
CA SER A 320 3.37 12.86 17.92
C SER A 320 4.42 13.85 17.44
N ASN A 321 3.98 14.91 16.76
CA ASN A 321 4.45 16.29 16.96
C ASN A 321 3.92 17.18 15.84
N LYS A 322 2.83 17.89 16.14
CA LYS A 322 2.55 19.28 15.74
C LYS A 322 1.27 19.74 16.45
N SER A 323 1.45 20.10 17.72
CA SER A 323 0.70 21.18 18.37
C SER A 323 1.48 22.47 18.17
#